data_AF-A0A3D4AY97-F1
#
_entry.id   AF-A0A3D4AY97-F1
#
_cell.length_a   1.000
_cell.length_b   1.000
_cell.length_c   1.000
_cell.angle_alpha   90.00
_cell.angle_beta   90.00
_cell.angle_gamma   90.00
#
_symmetry.space_group_name_H-M   'P 1'
#
loop_
_entity.id
_entity.type
_entity.pdbx_description
1 polymer ?
#
loop_
_entity_poly.entity_id
_entity_poly.type
_entity_poly.pdbx_seq_one_letter_code
_entity_poly.pdbx_strand_id
1 'polypeptide(L)'
;AWAQINEVGPEMIGYTMPDNLTILNPDAIGMLKGAPNSEIARSFLRFVFSEAGQRLWMQKPGTPRGPERFQLSRFTVLPDLYRRINPAYTSVTFNPFTWTSTFVYDAEKGSARWGIINDLIGTFIIDAHNQLKRRWQQAIEEGNVDSVLPMLAAMPITEEEALDMGRNRWRDQAYRNRMLFDWTQMVEQKYGAGALGMPVAELVLLGGSGGLMTILIVYLWWLKRRRGE
;
A
#
# COMPACT_ATOMS: atom_id res chain seq x y z
N ALA A 1 -5.61 -12.36 -7.51
CA ALA A 1 -4.93 -13.65 -7.32
C ALA A 1 -5.11 -14.60 -8.49
N TRP A 2 -6.32 -15.15 -8.74
CA TRP A 2 -6.54 -16.16 -9.79
C TRP A 2 -6.11 -15.75 -11.21
N ALA A 3 -6.26 -14.48 -11.60
CA ALA A 3 -5.77 -14.00 -12.89
C ALA A 3 -4.25 -14.14 -13.04
N GLN A 4 -3.50 -13.93 -11.96
CA GLN A 4 -2.04 -14.04 -11.94
C GLN A 4 -1.61 -15.51 -11.90
N ILE A 5 -2.29 -16.35 -11.11
CA ILE A 5 -2.09 -17.81 -11.13
C ILE A 5 -2.30 -18.36 -12.55
N ASN A 6 -3.33 -17.87 -13.26
CA ASN A 6 -3.59 -18.27 -14.64
C ASN A 6 -2.53 -17.80 -15.64
N GLU A 7 -1.75 -16.76 -15.31
CA GLU A 7 -0.71 -16.20 -16.16
C GLU A 7 0.63 -16.93 -15.99
N VAL A 8 1.01 -17.27 -14.74
CA VAL A 8 2.34 -17.82 -14.43
C VAL A 8 2.35 -19.28 -13.97
N GLY A 9 1.18 -19.88 -13.73
CA GLY A 9 1.03 -21.26 -13.26
C GLY A 9 0.90 -21.40 -11.73
N PRO A 10 0.09 -22.37 -11.24
CA PRO A 10 -0.11 -22.62 -9.81
C PRO A 10 1.13 -23.14 -9.07
N GLU A 11 2.13 -23.65 -9.79
CA GLU A 11 3.43 -24.07 -9.26
C GLU A 11 4.32 -22.89 -8.86
N MET A 12 4.09 -21.71 -9.46
CA MET A 12 4.87 -20.50 -9.21
C MET A 12 4.25 -19.60 -8.15
N ILE A 13 2.91 -19.52 -8.11
CA ILE A 13 2.18 -18.65 -7.20
C ILE A 13 0.94 -19.33 -6.62
N GLY A 14 0.82 -19.25 -5.29
CA GLY A 14 -0.35 -19.68 -4.54
C GLY A 14 -1.18 -18.50 -4.05
N TYR A 15 -2.45 -18.76 -3.76
CA TYR A 15 -3.33 -17.81 -3.08
C TYR A 15 -4.11 -18.53 -1.99
N THR A 16 -4.15 -17.93 -0.81
CA THR A 16 -4.95 -18.38 0.31
C THR A 16 -5.71 -17.19 0.89
N MET A 17 -6.88 -17.48 1.45
CA MET A 17 -7.67 -16.54 2.25
C MET A 17 -7.61 -17.04 3.69
N PRO A 18 -6.68 -16.55 4.52
CA PRO A 18 -6.56 -17.05 5.88
C PRO A 18 -7.84 -16.79 6.68
N ASP A 19 -8.26 -17.81 7.43
CA ASP A 19 -9.44 -17.77 8.28
C ASP A 19 -9.33 -16.62 9.30
N ASN A 20 -10.40 -15.85 9.43
CA ASN A 20 -10.48 -14.70 10.35
C ASN A 20 -9.42 -13.60 10.19
N LEU A 21 -8.69 -13.57 9.07
CA LEU A 21 -7.76 -12.48 8.72
C LEU A 21 -8.04 -11.90 7.33
N THR A 22 -9.07 -12.39 6.65
CA THR A 22 -9.46 -11.93 5.31
C THR A 22 -10.73 -11.08 5.40
N ILE A 23 -10.64 -9.85 4.89
CA ILE A 23 -11.79 -8.95 4.73
C ILE A 23 -12.23 -9.02 3.27
N LEU A 24 -13.53 -9.30 3.05
CA LEU A 24 -14.15 -9.18 1.73
C LEU A 24 -14.69 -7.76 1.57
N ASN A 25 -14.04 -6.96 0.74
CA ASN A 25 -14.45 -5.59 0.44
C ASN A 25 -15.06 -5.51 -0.97
N PRO A 26 -16.30 -5.02 -1.15
CA PRO A 26 -16.85 -4.76 -2.46
C PRO A 26 -16.21 -3.52 -3.10
N ASP A 27 -15.81 -3.64 -4.38
CA ASP A 27 -15.35 -2.49 -5.16
C ASP A 27 -16.56 -1.60 -5.52
N ALA A 28 -16.53 -0.35 -5.07
CA ALA A 28 -17.57 0.62 -5.37
C ALA A 28 -17.38 1.25 -6.75
N ILE A 29 -18.49 1.54 -7.43
CA ILE A 29 -18.51 2.34 -8.66
C ILE A 29 -19.58 3.43 -8.53
N GLY A 30 -19.23 4.65 -8.93
CA GLY A 30 -20.10 5.82 -8.79
C GLY A 30 -20.02 6.75 -9.99
N MET A 31 -21.07 7.55 -10.17
CA MET A 31 -21.12 8.62 -11.17
C MET A 31 -20.75 9.95 -10.51
N LEU A 32 -19.80 10.68 -11.10
CA LEU A 32 -19.41 12.00 -10.62
C LEU A 32 -20.54 13.02 -10.82
N LYS A 33 -20.69 13.93 -9.84
CA LYS A 33 -21.64 15.04 -9.96
C LYS A 33 -21.24 15.94 -11.12
N GLY A 34 -22.18 16.24 -12.02
CA GLY A 34 -21.91 17.04 -13.22
C GLY A 34 -21.23 16.28 -14.36
N ALA A 35 -21.27 14.95 -14.35
CA ALA A 35 -20.74 14.15 -15.47
C ALA A 35 -21.38 14.60 -16.80
N PRO A 36 -20.57 14.98 -17.82
CA PRO A 36 -21.07 15.59 -19.05
C PRO A 36 -21.98 14.65 -19.86
N ASN A 37 -21.80 13.34 -19.70
CA ASN A 37 -22.57 12.29 -20.36
C ASN A 37 -23.33 11.43 -19.33
N SER A 38 -24.19 12.06 -18.54
CA SER A 38 -24.87 11.41 -17.40
C SER A 38 -25.75 10.21 -17.80
N GLU A 39 -26.38 10.26 -18.98
CA GLU A 39 -27.21 9.17 -19.48
C GLU A 39 -26.37 7.93 -19.83
N ILE A 40 -25.26 8.12 -20.55
CA ILE A 40 -24.32 7.04 -20.89
C ILE A 40 -23.70 6.46 -19.63
N ALA A 41 -23.28 7.29 -18.67
CA ALA A 41 -22.75 6.84 -17.39
C ALA A 41 -23.77 5.97 -16.63
N ARG A 42 -25.05 6.35 -16.63
CA ARG A 42 -26.13 5.55 -16.03
C ARG A 42 -26.35 4.23 -16.76
N SER A 43 -26.32 4.23 -18.10
CA SER A 43 -26.39 3.00 -18.90
C SER A 43 -25.21 2.07 -18.63
N PHE A 44 -24.01 2.60 -18.48
CA PHE A 44 -22.83 1.84 -18.12
C PHE A 44 -22.97 1.20 -16.73
N LEU A 45 -23.41 1.96 -15.72
CA LEU A 45 -23.67 1.40 -14.39
C LEU A 45 -24.72 0.28 -14.44
N ARG A 46 -25.83 0.48 -15.17
CA ARG A 46 -26.83 -0.58 -15.38
C ARG A 46 -26.24 -1.84 -16.00
N PHE A 47 -25.35 -1.69 -16.99
CA PHE A 47 -24.65 -2.82 -17.58
C PHE A 47 -23.74 -3.52 -16.57
N VAL A 48 -22.91 -2.77 -15.84
CA VAL A 48 -21.98 -3.32 -14.84
C VAL A 48 -22.72 -4.15 -13.79
N PHE A 49 -23.89 -3.70 -13.31
CA PHE A 49 -24.69 -4.44 -12.33
C PHE A 49 -25.61 -5.51 -12.92
N SER A 50 -25.76 -5.57 -14.25
CA SER A 50 -26.56 -6.60 -14.91
C SER A 50 -25.88 -7.97 -14.86
N GLU A 51 -26.63 -9.04 -15.07
CA GLU A 51 -26.05 -10.38 -15.22
C GLU A 51 -25.01 -10.43 -16.35
N ALA A 52 -25.26 -9.76 -17.48
CA ALA A 52 -24.33 -9.73 -18.61
C ALA A 52 -22.98 -9.12 -18.20
N GLY A 53 -22.99 -7.99 -17.48
CA GLY A 53 -21.76 -7.38 -16.96
C GLY A 53 -21.09 -8.27 -15.92
N GLN A 54 -21.85 -8.78 -14.94
CA GLN A 54 -21.36 -9.62 -13.84
C GLN A 54 -20.73 -10.94 -14.31
N ARG A 55 -21.21 -11.50 -15.41
CA ARG A 55 -20.61 -12.66 -16.07
C ARG A 55 -19.19 -12.39 -16.56
N LEU A 56 -18.92 -11.20 -17.10
CA LEU A 56 -17.58 -10.83 -17.58
C LEU A 56 -16.53 -10.82 -16.46
N TRP A 57 -16.95 -10.46 -15.24
CA TRP A 57 -16.06 -10.40 -14.07
C TRP A 57 -15.61 -11.79 -13.61
N MET A 58 -16.51 -12.76 -13.58
CA MET A 58 -16.27 -14.05 -12.94
C MET A 58 -15.97 -15.20 -13.91
N GLN A 59 -16.32 -15.10 -15.20
CA GLN A 59 -16.14 -16.21 -16.16
C GLN A 59 -14.76 -16.23 -16.84
N LYS A 60 -14.38 -17.41 -17.35
CA LYS A 60 -13.20 -17.62 -18.19
C LYS A 60 -13.44 -17.09 -19.62
N PRO A 61 -12.38 -16.66 -20.33
CA PRO A 61 -12.47 -16.30 -21.74
C PRO A 61 -13.03 -17.44 -22.61
N GLY A 62 -13.80 -17.09 -23.64
CA GLY A 62 -14.35 -18.05 -24.61
C GLY A 62 -15.55 -18.87 -24.09
N THR A 63 -15.97 -18.67 -22.85
CA THR A 63 -17.20 -19.29 -22.32
C THR A 63 -18.44 -18.55 -22.82
N PRO A 64 -19.62 -19.22 -22.91
CA PRO A 64 -20.85 -18.56 -23.31
C PRO A 64 -21.15 -17.34 -22.43
N ARG A 65 -21.32 -16.17 -23.07
CA ARG A 65 -21.57 -14.87 -22.41
C ARG A 65 -20.45 -14.43 -21.44
N GLY A 66 -19.29 -15.06 -21.50
CA GLY A 66 -18.09 -14.66 -20.77
C GLY A 66 -17.27 -13.62 -21.56
N PRO A 67 -16.11 -13.21 -21.01
CA PRO A 67 -15.21 -12.29 -21.71
C PRO A 67 -14.62 -12.94 -22.97
N GLU A 68 -14.25 -12.12 -23.95
CA GLU A 68 -13.63 -12.62 -25.19
C GLU A 68 -12.12 -12.85 -25.03
N ARG A 69 -11.42 -11.90 -24.40
CA ARG A 69 -9.95 -11.87 -24.40
C ARG A 69 -9.32 -12.06 -23.02
N PHE A 70 -9.73 -11.25 -22.04
CA PHE A 70 -9.06 -11.20 -20.74
C PHE A 70 -9.94 -11.77 -19.64
N GLN A 71 -9.34 -12.62 -18.81
CA GLN A 71 -9.96 -13.11 -17.60
C GLN A 71 -9.80 -12.08 -16.47
N LEU A 72 -10.90 -11.62 -15.88
CA LEU A 72 -10.84 -10.65 -14.77
C LEU A 72 -10.73 -11.34 -13.41
N SER A 73 -11.25 -12.56 -13.27
CA SER A 73 -11.26 -13.34 -12.03
C SER A 73 -11.69 -12.54 -10.80
N ARG A 74 -12.78 -11.79 -10.94
CA ARG A 74 -13.43 -11.04 -9.86
C ARG A 74 -14.72 -11.74 -9.47
N PHE A 75 -15.04 -11.63 -8.18
CA PHE A 75 -16.33 -12.07 -7.68
C PHE A 75 -17.46 -11.23 -8.26
N THR A 76 -18.59 -11.87 -8.51
CA THR A 76 -19.83 -11.15 -8.81
C THR A 76 -20.53 -10.70 -7.53
N VAL A 77 -21.21 -9.56 -7.60
CA VAL A 77 -22.09 -9.05 -6.54
C VAL A 77 -23.50 -9.64 -6.59
N LEU A 78 -23.81 -10.53 -7.55
CA LEU A 78 -25.10 -11.20 -7.69
C LEU A 78 -25.04 -12.61 -7.06
N PRO A 79 -25.60 -12.83 -5.84
CA PRO A 79 -25.51 -14.12 -5.16
C PRO A 79 -26.10 -15.28 -5.97
N ASP A 80 -27.23 -15.03 -6.64
CA ASP A 80 -27.95 -16.03 -7.43
C ASP A 80 -27.17 -16.50 -8.65
N LEU A 81 -26.21 -15.71 -9.13
CA LEU A 81 -25.44 -16.05 -10.31
C LEU A 81 -24.51 -17.25 -10.06
N TYR A 82 -23.98 -17.39 -8.83
CA TYR A 82 -23.15 -18.54 -8.44
C TYR A 82 -23.90 -19.87 -8.53
N ARG A 83 -25.23 -19.88 -8.37
CA ARG A 83 -26.07 -21.09 -8.47
C ARG A 83 -26.44 -21.43 -9.92
N ARG A 84 -26.44 -20.45 -10.82
CA ARG A 84 -26.95 -20.59 -12.20
C ARG A 84 -25.85 -20.76 -13.25
N ILE A 85 -24.62 -20.33 -12.96
CA ILE A 85 -23.50 -20.52 -13.88
C ILE A 85 -22.91 -21.92 -13.71
N ASN A 86 -22.56 -22.56 -14.83
CA ASN A 86 -21.80 -23.79 -14.82
C ASN A 86 -20.43 -23.55 -14.15
N PRO A 87 -20.08 -24.27 -13.06
CA PRO A 87 -18.80 -24.12 -12.38
C PRO A 87 -17.56 -24.29 -13.30
N ALA A 88 -17.68 -25.04 -14.40
CA ALA A 88 -16.60 -25.16 -15.38
C ALA A 88 -16.24 -23.82 -16.04
N TYR A 89 -17.20 -22.89 -16.13
CA TYR A 89 -17.04 -21.58 -16.75
C TYR A 89 -16.51 -20.52 -15.80
N THR A 90 -16.55 -20.75 -14.48
CA THR A 90 -16.12 -19.76 -13.49
C THR A 90 -14.60 -19.78 -13.33
N SER A 91 -14.02 -18.59 -13.30
CA SER A 91 -12.58 -18.37 -13.08
C SER A 91 -12.21 -18.12 -11.62
N VAL A 92 -13.21 -17.90 -10.76
CA VAL A 92 -13.07 -17.86 -9.31
C VAL A 92 -13.49 -19.21 -8.72
N THR A 93 -12.81 -19.64 -7.66
CA THR A 93 -13.05 -20.96 -7.03
C THR A 93 -13.85 -20.87 -5.74
N PHE A 94 -14.36 -19.68 -5.41
CA PHE A 94 -14.99 -19.40 -4.13
C PHE A 94 -16.22 -18.51 -4.28
N ASN A 95 -17.22 -18.70 -3.40
CA ASN A 95 -18.42 -17.87 -3.32
C ASN A 95 -18.33 -16.95 -2.08
N PRO A 96 -18.20 -15.62 -2.24
CA PRO A 96 -18.07 -14.69 -1.13
C PRO A 96 -19.30 -14.66 -0.22
N PHE A 97 -20.49 -15.00 -0.72
CA PHE A 97 -21.72 -14.97 0.06
C PHE A 97 -21.87 -16.14 1.03
N THR A 98 -21.03 -17.17 0.91
CA THR A 98 -20.95 -18.27 1.86
C THR A 98 -19.78 -18.13 2.84
N TRP A 99 -18.99 -17.06 2.72
CA TRP A 99 -17.89 -16.79 3.64
C TRP A 99 -18.42 -16.35 5.00
N THR A 100 -17.85 -16.92 6.06
CA THR A 100 -18.12 -16.50 7.43
C THR A 100 -16.81 -16.11 8.08
N SER A 101 -16.82 -15.02 8.85
CA SER A 101 -15.68 -14.61 9.65
C SER A 101 -16.15 -13.99 10.96
N THR A 102 -15.41 -14.23 12.03
CA THR A 102 -15.58 -13.54 13.32
C THR A 102 -14.85 -12.20 13.35
N PHE A 103 -13.99 -11.93 12.37
CA PHE A 103 -13.28 -10.67 12.25
C PHE A 103 -14.18 -9.61 11.64
N VAL A 104 -14.51 -8.58 12.42
CA VAL A 104 -15.30 -7.43 11.97
C VAL A 104 -14.37 -6.27 11.69
N TYR A 105 -14.28 -5.87 10.42
CA TYR A 105 -13.49 -4.70 10.03
C TYR A 105 -14.19 -3.41 10.43
N ASP A 106 -13.50 -2.59 11.23
CA ASP A 106 -13.94 -1.24 11.60
C ASP A 106 -13.31 -0.20 10.66
N ALA A 107 -14.09 0.21 9.67
CA ALA A 107 -13.65 1.18 8.66
C ALA A 107 -13.40 2.57 9.24
N GLU A 108 -14.18 2.99 10.24
CA GLU A 108 -14.02 4.31 10.88
C GLU A 108 -12.72 4.35 11.70
N LYS A 109 -12.47 3.31 12.49
CA LYS A 109 -11.22 3.14 13.23
C LYS A 109 -10.03 3.07 12.28
N GLY A 110 -10.14 2.29 11.20
CA GLY A 110 -9.10 2.17 10.17
C GLY A 110 -8.78 3.52 9.52
N SER A 111 -9.81 4.25 9.08
CA SER A 111 -9.63 5.57 8.45
C SER A 111 -9.09 6.61 9.43
N ALA A 112 -9.52 6.61 10.69
CA ALA A 112 -9.09 7.58 11.69
C ALA A 112 -7.57 7.55 11.92
N ARG A 113 -6.97 6.35 11.94
CA ARG A 113 -5.53 6.17 12.21
C ARG A 113 -4.69 5.91 10.96
N TRP A 114 -5.25 6.02 9.76
CA TRP A 114 -4.57 5.67 8.51
C TRP A 114 -3.23 6.41 8.35
N GLY A 115 -3.23 7.73 8.53
CA GLY A 115 -2.02 8.55 8.44
C GLY A 115 -0.97 8.17 9.51
N ILE A 116 -1.42 7.93 10.73
CA ILE A 116 -0.58 7.54 11.87
C ILE A 116 0.15 6.23 11.56
N ILE A 117 -0.58 5.20 11.12
CA ILE A 117 0.01 3.89 10.81
C ILE A 117 1.04 4.00 9.68
N ASN A 118 0.73 4.74 8.62
CA ASN A 118 1.66 4.93 7.51
C ASN A 118 2.96 5.59 7.97
N ASP A 119 2.85 6.61 8.83
CA ASP A 119 4.01 7.33 9.36
C ASP A 119 4.83 6.46 10.34
N LEU A 120 4.17 5.62 11.14
CA LEU A 120 4.84 4.63 11.99
C LEU A 120 5.59 3.60 11.13
N ILE A 121 4.98 3.06 10.07
CA ILE A 121 5.64 2.12 9.15
C ILE A 121 6.82 2.81 8.45
N GLY A 122 6.62 4.03 7.95
CA GLY A 122 7.67 4.83 7.34
C GLY A 122 8.87 4.97 8.28
N THR A 123 8.63 5.50 9.48
CA THR A 123 9.68 5.85 10.45
C THR A 123 10.36 4.61 11.04
N PHE A 124 9.61 3.60 11.48
CA PHE A 124 10.16 2.45 12.22
C PHE A 124 10.59 1.27 11.34
N ILE A 125 10.08 1.16 10.11
CA ILE A 125 10.34 -0.02 9.26
C ILE A 125 11.08 0.38 7.99
N ILE A 126 10.60 1.38 7.25
CA ILE A 126 11.14 1.72 5.92
C ILE A 126 12.43 2.54 6.07
N ASP A 127 12.36 3.69 6.73
CA ASP A 127 13.48 4.61 6.87
C ASP A 127 14.57 4.01 7.77
N ALA A 128 14.14 3.26 8.79
CA ALA A 128 15.03 2.61 9.75
C ALA A 128 15.46 1.19 9.35
N HIS A 129 15.10 0.70 8.15
CA HIS A 129 15.23 -0.71 7.78
C HIS A 129 16.63 -1.28 8.03
N ASN A 130 17.67 -0.55 7.62
CA ASN A 130 19.06 -0.98 7.78
C ASN A 130 19.49 -1.05 9.26
N GLN A 131 19.02 -0.12 10.09
CA GLN A 131 19.32 -0.08 11.52
C GLN A 131 18.62 -1.24 12.23
N LEU A 132 17.33 -1.44 11.95
CA LEU A 132 16.53 -2.54 12.47
C LEU A 132 17.16 -3.91 12.12
N LYS A 133 17.55 -4.12 10.85
CA LYS A 133 18.20 -5.36 10.40
C LYS A 133 19.51 -5.62 11.14
N ARG A 134 20.37 -4.60 11.26
CA ARG A 134 21.64 -4.72 12.00
C ARG A 134 21.41 -5.08 13.46
N ARG A 135 20.50 -4.37 14.14
CA ARG A 135 20.21 -4.61 15.55
C ARG A 135 19.62 -6.00 15.79
N TRP A 136 18.75 -6.45 14.89
CA TRP A 136 18.19 -7.81 14.91
C TRP A 136 19.27 -8.88 14.72
N GLN A 137 20.16 -8.71 13.73
CA GLN A 137 21.26 -9.62 13.47
C GLN A 137 22.21 -9.73 14.67
N GLN A 138 22.56 -8.58 15.28
CA GLN A 138 23.36 -8.56 16.50
C GLN A 138 22.69 -9.35 17.64
N ALA A 139 21.38 -9.21 17.82
CA ALA A 139 20.66 -9.94 18.87
C ALA A 139 20.67 -11.47 18.65
N ILE A 140 20.65 -11.92 17.39
CA ILE A 140 20.82 -13.33 17.03
C ILE A 140 22.23 -13.81 17.38
N GLU A 141 23.25 -13.05 17.01
CA GLU A 141 24.67 -13.40 17.25
C GLU A 141 25.00 -13.44 18.74
N GLU A 142 24.41 -12.53 19.53
CA GLU A 142 24.54 -12.47 20.98
C GLU A 142 23.65 -13.50 21.71
N GLY A 143 22.75 -14.18 21.00
CA GLY A 143 21.82 -15.15 21.59
C GLY A 143 20.81 -14.54 22.55
N ASN A 144 20.48 -13.25 22.42
CA ASN A 144 19.65 -12.49 23.38
C ASN A 144 18.34 -11.95 22.78
N VAL A 145 17.89 -12.53 21.65
CA VAL A 145 16.67 -12.13 20.92
C VAL A 145 15.46 -11.89 21.82
N ASP A 146 15.15 -12.81 22.74
CA ASP A 146 13.97 -12.72 23.61
C ASP A 146 14.00 -11.48 24.53
N SER A 147 15.21 -11.02 24.90
CA SER A 147 15.38 -9.83 25.73
C SER A 147 15.27 -8.53 24.92
N VAL A 148 15.66 -8.56 23.65
CA VAL A 148 15.71 -7.38 22.77
C VAL A 148 14.37 -7.17 22.04
N LEU A 149 13.65 -8.24 21.73
CA LEU A 149 12.40 -8.20 20.96
C LEU A 149 11.33 -7.27 21.56
N PRO A 150 11.04 -7.28 22.87
CA PRO A 150 10.05 -6.36 23.45
C PRO A 150 10.42 -4.90 23.22
N MET A 151 11.71 -4.57 23.33
CA MET A 151 12.20 -3.23 23.06
C MET A 151 12.06 -2.89 21.58
N LEU A 152 12.44 -3.77 20.64
CA LEU A 152 12.29 -3.51 19.20
C LEU A 152 10.82 -3.33 18.78
N ALA A 153 9.92 -4.12 19.36
CA ALA A 153 8.49 -4.13 19.05
C ALA A 153 7.68 -3.02 19.76
N ALA A 154 8.26 -2.34 20.75
CA ALA A 154 7.56 -1.28 21.50
C ALA A 154 7.10 -0.14 20.58
N MET A 155 5.81 0.17 20.62
CA MET A 155 5.23 1.30 19.88
C MET A 155 5.35 2.60 20.69
N PRO A 156 5.52 3.76 20.03
CA PRO A 156 5.64 5.06 20.71
C PRO A 156 4.32 5.56 21.30
N ILE A 157 3.19 4.97 20.87
CA ILE A 157 1.84 5.38 21.24
C ILE A 157 0.94 4.16 21.39
N THR A 158 -0.10 4.33 22.19
CA THR A 158 -1.21 3.39 22.34
C THR A 158 -2.23 3.54 21.20
N GLU A 159 -3.16 2.58 21.10
CA GLU A 159 -4.24 2.65 20.13
C GLU A 159 -5.20 3.84 20.39
N GLU A 160 -5.50 4.15 21.64
CA GLU A 160 -6.36 5.27 22.02
C GLU A 160 -5.74 6.60 21.61
N GLU A 161 -4.44 6.78 21.88
CA GLU A 161 -3.67 7.95 21.44
C GLU A 161 -3.64 8.05 19.91
N ALA A 162 -3.41 6.95 19.20
CA ALA A 162 -3.42 6.94 17.74
C ALA A 162 -4.78 7.39 17.17
N LEU A 163 -5.89 6.99 17.82
CA LEU A 163 -7.24 7.39 17.41
C LEU A 163 -7.50 8.87 17.68
N ASP A 164 -7.13 9.38 18.85
CA ASP A 164 -7.27 10.80 19.17
C ASP A 164 -6.43 11.68 18.25
N MET A 165 -5.14 11.34 18.08
CA MET A 165 -4.22 12.07 17.20
C MET A 165 -4.75 12.07 15.76
N GLY A 166 -5.15 10.91 15.26
CA GLY A 166 -5.66 10.73 13.91
C GLY A 166 -6.93 11.53 13.61
N ARG A 167 -7.88 11.56 14.56
CA ARG A 167 -9.15 12.31 14.42
C ARG A 167 -8.96 13.81 14.51
N ASN A 168 -8.09 14.27 15.40
CA ASN A 168 -8.12 15.66 15.85
C ASN A 168 -6.91 16.48 15.39
N ARG A 169 -5.73 15.87 15.22
CA ARG A 169 -4.45 16.60 15.17
C ARG A 169 -3.57 16.28 13.97
N TRP A 170 -3.71 15.09 13.37
CA TRP A 170 -2.76 14.62 12.35
C TRP A 170 -2.77 15.41 11.02
N ARG A 171 -3.81 16.23 10.79
CA ARG A 171 -3.86 17.16 9.65
C ARG A 171 -2.99 18.40 9.85
N ASP A 172 -2.64 18.75 11.09
CA ASP A 172 -1.70 19.82 11.38
C ASP A 172 -0.27 19.32 11.12
N GLN A 173 0.35 19.89 10.08
CA GLN A 173 1.70 19.50 9.66
C GLN A 173 2.76 19.83 10.72
N ALA A 174 2.59 20.89 11.51
CA ALA A 174 3.54 21.22 12.56
C ALA A 174 3.50 20.19 13.70
N TYR A 175 2.30 19.77 14.10
CA TYR A 175 2.11 18.70 15.07
C TYR A 175 2.69 17.37 14.55
N ARG A 176 2.31 16.98 13.32
CA ARG A 176 2.78 15.74 12.70
C ARG A 176 4.30 15.69 12.59
N ASN A 177 4.95 16.75 12.10
CA ASN A 177 6.40 16.80 11.96
C ASN A 177 7.13 16.70 13.30
N ARG A 178 6.57 17.28 14.37
CA ARG A 178 7.12 17.13 15.72
C ARG A 178 7.06 15.68 16.19
N MET A 179 5.92 15.03 16.01
CA MET A 179 5.77 13.62 16.37
C MET A 179 6.72 12.72 15.57
N LEU A 180 6.88 12.97 14.27
CA LEU A 180 7.84 12.25 13.42
C LEU A 180 9.29 12.43 13.90
N PHE A 181 9.66 13.65 14.32
CA PHE A 181 10.96 13.91 14.91
C PHE A 181 11.16 13.09 16.20
N ASP A 182 10.20 13.13 17.12
CA ASP A 182 10.25 12.38 18.38
C ASP A 182 10.36 10.86 18.13
N TRP A 183 9.60 10.34 17.17
CA TRP A 183 9.64 8.93 16.76
C TRP A 183 10.98 8.54 16.12
N THR A 184 11.58 9.43 15.33
CA THR A 184 12.92 9.21 14.75
C THR A 184 13.98 9.12 15.85
N GLN A 185 13.91 9.99 16.85
CA GLN A 185 14.81 9.91 18.01
C GLN A 185 14.64 8.62 18.80
N MET A 186 13.39 8.15 18.96
CA MET A 186 13.12 6.85 19.57
C MET A 186 13.70 5.69 18.73
N VAL A 187 13.59 5.75 17.40
CA VAL A 187 14.21 4.77 16.48
C VAL A 187 15.71 4.70 16.68
N GLU A 188 16.41 5.84 16.73
CA GLU A 188 17.86 5.88 16.96
C GLU A 188 18.26 5.27 18.30
N GLN A 189 17.45 5.48 19.35
CA GLN A 189 17.68 4.87 20.66
C GLN A 189 17.45 3.34 20.63
N LYS A 190 16.43 2.87 19.90
CA LYS A 190 16.05 1.45 19.84
C LYS A 190 16.99 0.63 18.96
N TYR A 191 17.30 1.14 17.77
CA TYR A 191 18.01 0.41 16.73
C TYR A 191 19.50 0.78 16.66
N GLY A 192 19.91 1.77 17.46
CA GLY A 192 21.24 2.35 17.46
C GLY A 192 21.34 3.48 16.43
N ALA A 193 22.27 4.41 16.67
CA ALA A 193 22.51 5.51 15.75
C ALA A 193 22.77 4.96 14.34
N GLY A 194 22.00 5.46 13.38
CA GLY A 194 22.43 5.36 11.99
C GLY A 194 23.77 6.06 11.89
N ALA A 195 24.84 5.34 11.52
CA ALA A 195 25.82 6.00 10.67
C ALA A 195 24.97 6.65 9.57
N LEU A 196 25.08 7.98 9.42
CA LEU A 196 24.66 8.71 8.23
C LEU A 196 25.44 8.16 7.03
N GLY A 197 25.21 6.90 6.69
CA GLY A 197 25.58 6.31 5.44
C GLY A 197 24.54 6.80 4.48
N MET A 198 24.67 8.05 4.04
CA MET A 198 24.15 8.40 2.73
C MET A 198 24.62 7.29 1.79
N PRO A 199 23.72 6.64 1.04
CA PRO A 199 24.13 5.75 -0.02
C PRO A 199 25.21 6.46 -0.84
N VAL A 200 26.24 5.75 -1.30
CA VAL A 200 27.30 6.36 -2.14
C VAL A 200 26.68 7.16 -3.30
N ALA A 201 25.51 6.74 -3.80
CA ALA A 201 24.71 7.47 -4.78
C ALA A 201 24.27 8.88 -4.33
N GLU A 202 23.84 9.07 -3.08
CA GLU A 202 23.46 10.39 -2.55
C GLU A 202 24.68 11.28 -2.29
N LEU A 203 25.79 10.70 -1.82
CA LEU A 203 27.09 11.39 -1.72
C LEU A 203 27.58 11.84 -3.10
N VAL A 204 27.39 11.01 -4.13
CA VAL A 204 27.70 11.35 -5.54
C VAL A 204 26.76 12.42 -6.07
N LEU A 205 25.47 12.41 -5.70
CA LEU A 205 24.51 13.45 -6.10
C LEU A 205 24.76 14.79 -5.40
N LEU A 206 25.15 14.79 -4.12
CA LEU A 206 25.58 15.98 -3.39
C LEU A 206 26.92 16.52 -3.91
N GLY A 207 27.87 15.64 -4.23
CA GLY A 207 29.12 16.01 -4.88
C GLY A 207 28.90 16.54 -6.32
N GLY A 208 27.98 15.93 -7.07
CA GLY A 208 27.64 16.30 -8.44
C GLY A 208 26.89 17.63 -8.53
N SER A 209 25.97 17.90 -7.59
CA SER A 209 25.27 19.19 -7.50
C SER A 209 26.20 20.33 -7.06
N GLY A 210 27.14 20.06 -6.14
CA GLY A 210 28.23 20.99 -5.83
C GLY A 210 29.17 21.26 -7.01
N GLY A 211 29.48 20.24 -7.82
CA GLY A 211 30.26 20.39 -9.04
C GLY A 211 29.57 21.26 -10.11
N LEU A 212 28.27 21.03 -10.34
CA LEU A 212 27.47 21.82 -11.29
C LEU A 212 27.35 23.28 -10.88
N MET A 213 27.13 23.57 -9.59
CA MET A 213 27.14 24.94 -9.08
C MET A 213 28.49 25.61 -9.25
N THR A 214 29.59 24.90 -9.00
CA THR A 214 30.95 25.43 -9.18
C THR A 214 31.24 25.73 -10.65
N ILE A 215 30.86 24.83 -11.56
CA ILE A 215 31.01 25.03 -13.02
C ILE A 215 30.18 26.23 -13.48
N LEU A 216 28.94 26.37 -12.98
CA LEU A 216 28.08 27.50 -13.31
C LEU A 216 28.67 28.82 -12.81
N ILE A 217 29.20 28.86 -11.58
CA ILE A 217 29.86 30.05 -11.02
C ILE A 217 31.10 30.43 -11.86
N VAL A 218 31.95 29.46 -12.21
CA VAL A 218 33.14 29.70 -13.05
C VAL A 218 32.75 30.16 -14.46
N TYR A 219 31.72 29.55 -15.04
CA TYR A 219 31.21 29.91 -16.37
C TYR A 219 30.61 31.32 -16.39
N LEU A 220 29.81 31.68 -15.39
CA LEU A 220 29.24 33.02 -15.23
C LEU A 220 30.33 34.07 -14.98
N TRP A 221 31.34 33.76 -14.16
CA TRP A 221 32.51 34.62 -13.96
C TRP A 221 33.29 34.84 -15.26
N TRP A 222 33.51 33.77 -16.04
CA TRP A 222 34.17 33.85 -17.34
C TRP A 222 33.37 34.68 -18.36
N LEU A 223 32.05 34.50 -18.42
CA LEU A 223 31.14 35.28 -19.26
C LEU A 223 31.16 36.77 -18.91
N LYS A 224 31.16 37.11 -17.61
CA LYS A 224 31.26 38.49 -17.13
C LYS A 224 32.57 39.12 -17.57
N ARG A 225 33.69 38.41 -17.40
CA ARG A 225 35.03 38.89 -17.81
C ARG A 225 35.16 39.10 -19.32
N ARG A 226 34.41 38.36 -20.13
CA ARG A 226 34.42 38.48 -21.60
C ARG A 226 33.53 39.60 -22.14
N ARG A 227 32.56 40.08 -21.34
CA ARG A 227 31.62 41.16 -21.73
C ARG A 227 32.09 42.57 -21.36
N GLY A 228 33.22 42.71 -20.68
CA GLY A 228 33.83 44.02 -20.43
C GLY A 228 33.06 44.92 -19.45
N GLU A 229 32.42 44.32 -18.44
CA GLU A 229 31.92 45.00 -17.23
C GLU A 229 32.71 44.58 -15.99
#